data_AF-A0A345G090-F1
#
_entry.id   AF-A0A345G090-F1
#
_cell.length_a   1.000
_cell.length_b   1.000
_cell.length_c   1.000
_cell.angle_alpha   90.00
_cell.angle_beta   90.00
_cell.angle_gamma   90.00
#
_symmetry.space_group_name_H-M   'P 1'
#
loop_
_entity.id
_entity.type
_entity.pdbx_description
1 polymer ?
#
loop_
_entity_poly.entity_id
_entity_poly.type
_entity_poly.pdbx_seq_one_letter_code
_entity_poly.pdbx_strand_id
1 'polypeptide(L)'
;QSECEYEDWQSSGALIPAIYMVVFVLGTAGNGLVLWTIFRSGRDRRRAADVFIASLAVADLTFVVTLPLWATYTYRDYDWPFGAFACKLSSYLIFVNMYASV
;
A
#
# COMPACT_ATOMS: atom_id res chain seq x y z
N GLN A 1 3.85 -5.22 -43.22
CA GLN A 1 2.99 -5.19 -42.03
C GLN A 1 3.93 -4.93 -40.87
N SER A 2 3.91 -3.71 -40.32
CA SER A 2 4.76 -3.32 -39.19
C SER A 2 4.10 -3.81 -37.91
N GLU A 3 4.40 -5.04 -37.53
CA GLU A 3 3.99 -5.58 -36.24
C GLU A 3 4.99 -5.02 -35.21
N CYS A 4 4.53 -4.09 -34.36
CA CYS A 4 5.30 -3.70 -33.19
C CYS A 4 5.40 -4.93 -32.27
N GLU A 5 6.61 -5.43 -32.04
CA GLU A 5 6.86 -6.36 -30.94
C GLU A 5 6.61 -5.62 -29.63
N TYR A 6 5.50 -5.94 -28.98
CA TYR A 6 5.29 -5.57 -27.59
C TYR A 6 6.17 -6.50 -26.77
N GLU A 7 7.34 -6.02 -26.33
CA GLU A 7 8.10 -6.76 -25.31
C GLU A 7 7.18 -6.96 -24.11
N ASP A 8 6.89 -8.22 -23.80
CA ASP A 8 6.22 -8.58 -22.55
C ASP A 8 7.01 -7.98 -21.39
N TRP A 9 6.31 -7.48 -20.39
CA TRP A 9 6.91 -6.87 -19.21
C TRP A 9 7.75 -7.90 -18.45
N GLN A 10 9.01 -8.05 -18.83
CA GLN A 10 9.92 -9.00 -18.23
C GLN A 10 10.26 -8.48 -16.84
N SER A 11 9.77 -9.18 -15.82
CA SER A 11 9.95 -8.84 -14.41
C SER A 11 11.44 -8.60 -14.15
N SER A 12 11.83 -7.34 -14.02
CA SER A 12 13.22 -6.91 -13.90
C SER A 12 13.76 -7.29 -12.53
N GLY A 13 14.04 -8.59 -12.35
CA GLY A 13 14.60 -9.19 -11.15
C GLY A 13 13.74 -9.03 -9.88
N ALA A 14 14.11 -9.77 -8.85
CA ALA A 14 13.49 -9.75 -7.52
C ALA A 14 13.55 -8.38 -6.80
N LEU A 15 14.06 -7.33 -7.45
CA LEU A 15 14.27 -6.00 -6.89
C LEU A 15 12.95 -5.25 -6.63
N ILE A 16 12.01 -5.29 -7.57
CA ILE A 16 10.70 -4.62 -7.41
C ILE A 16 9.87 -5.28 -6.28
N PRO A 17 9.71 -6.63 -6.26
CA PRO A 17 9.04 -7.31 -5.14
C PRO A 17 9.75 -7.07 -3.79
N ALA A 18 11.09 -7.05 -3.78
CA ALA A 18 11.86 -6.80 -2.56
C ALA A 18 11.60 -5.39 -2.01
N ILE A 19 11.57 -4.37 -2.87
CA ILE A 19 11.24 -2.99 -2.46
C ILE A 19 9.82 -2.93 -1.89
N TYR A 20 8.83 -3.56 -2.53
CA TYR A 20 7.47 -3.62 -2.00
C TYR A 20 7.40 -4.28 -0.62
N MET A 21 8.15 -5.35 -0.38
CA MET A 21 8.21 -6.01 0.92
C MET A 21 8.94 -5.17 1.98
N VAL A 22 9.99 -4.44 1.62
CA VAL A 22 10.68 -3.51 2.55
C VAL A 22 9.76 -2.37 2.95
N VAL A 23 9.07 -1.76 1.97
CA VAL A 23 8.07 -0.71 2.24
C VAL A 23 6.91 -1.28 3.05
N PHE A 24 6.52 -2.55 2.82
CA PHE A 24 5.53 -3.25 3.65
C PHE A 24 5.93 -3.26 5.14
N VAL A 25 7.14 -3.72 5.44
CA VAL A 25 7.63 -3.85 6.82
C VAL A 25 7.81 -2.48 7.47
N LEU A 26 8.45 -1.53 6.78
CA LEU A 26 8.69 -0.19 7.32
C LEU A 26 7.39 0.59 7.51
N GLY A 27 6.48 0.51 6.54
CA GLY A 27 5.19 1.19 6.57
C GLY A 27 4.26 0.63 7.66
N THR A 28 4.22 -0.70 7.85
CA THR A 28 3.42 -1.31 8.92
C THR A 28 3.98 -1.00 10.30
N ALA A 29 5.31 -1.09 10.47
CA ALA A 29 5.95 -0.78 11.74
C ALA A 29 5.78 0.70 12.11
N GLY A 30 6.06 1.63 11.19
CA GLY A 30 5.97 3.07 11.42
C GLY A 30 4.55 3.53 11.73
N ASN A 31 3.62 3.27 10.81
CA ASN A 31 2.22 3.70 10.96
C ASN A 31 1.49 2.96 12.09
N GLY A 32 1.84 1.68 12.32
CA GLY A 32 1.36 0.91 13.46
C GLY A 32 1.80 1.52 14.79
N LEU A 33 3.05 1.98 14.90
CA LEU A 33 3.55 2.66 16.11
C LEU A 33 2.83 3.99 16.36
N VAL A 34 2.58 4.76 15.30
CA VAL A 34 1.83 6.03 15.39
C VAL A 34 0.42 5.78 15.90
N LEU A 35 -0.31 4.83 15.31
CA LEU A 35 -1.63 4.45 15.82
C LEU A 35 -1.56 3.96 17.25
N TRP A 36 -0.59 3.11 17.59
CA TRP A 36 -0.43 2.58 18.93
C TRP A 36 -0.23 3.69 19.98
N THR A 37 0.61 4.68 19.68
CA THR A 37 0.82 5.83 20.58
C THR A 37 -0.45 6.69 20.72
N ILE A 38 -1.19 6.95 19.63
CA ILE A 38 -2.46 7.70 19.66
C ILE A 38 -3.55 6.94 20.44
N PHE A 39 -3.62 5.61 20.28
CA PHE A 39 -4.55 4.78 21.03
C PHE A 39 -4.21 4.74 22.52
N ARG A 40 -2.91 4.65 22.86
CA ARG A 40 -2.43 4.59 24.24
C ARG A 40 -2.49 5.94 24.96
N SER A 41 -2.46 7.07 24.24
CA SER A 41 -2.52 8.43 24.82
C SER A 41 -3.89 8.77 25.45
N GLY A 42 -4.93 7.95 25.23
CA GLY A 42 -6.25 8.12 25.85
C GLY A 42 -7.09 9.24 25.24
N ARG A 43 -8.41 9.14 25.37
CA ARG A 43 -9.38 10.03 24.69
C ARG A 43 -9.36 11.48 25.18
N ASP A 44 -8.91 11.71 26.41
CA ASP A 44 -8.86 13.05 27.05
C ASP A 44 -7.77 13.98 26.50
N ARG A 45 -6.77 13.46 25.80
CA ARG A 45 -5.68 14.26 25.21
C ARG A 45 -5.72 14.34 23.69
N ARG A 46 -6.69 13.72 23.03
CA ARG A 46 -6.79 13.70 21.57
C ARG A 46 -7.07 15.11 21.05
N ARG A 47 -6.06 15.72 20.41
CA ARG A 47 -6.20 16.96 19.66
C ARG A 47 -6.81 16.66 18.30
N ALA A 48 -7.40 17.67 17.65
CA ALA A 48 -7.89 17.54 16.27
C ALA A 48 -6.79 17.02 15.31
N ALA A 49 -5.53 17.40 15.57
CA ALA A 49 -4.36 16.89 14.85
C ALA A 49 -4.17 15.37 14.99
N ASP A 50 -4.44 14.78 16.16
CA ASP A 50 -4.27 13.33 16.36
C ASP A 50 -5.29 12.51 15.57
N VAL A 51 -6.48 13.09 15.30
CA VAL A 51 -7.50 12.46 14.44
C VAL A 51 -7.03 12.45 12.99
N PHE A 52 -6.47 13.56 12.51
CA PHE A 52 -5.90 13.66 11.16
C PHE A 52 -4.71 12.70 10.97
N ILE A 53 -3.81 12.64 11.95
CA ILE A 53 -2.67 11.72 11.95
C ILE A 53 -3.14 10.26 12.00
N ALA A 54 -4.20 9.96 12.75
CA ALA A 54 -4.77 8.62 12.79
C ALA A 54 -5.40 8.21 11.44
N SER A 55 -6.13 9.11 10.76
CA SER A 55 -6.67 8.83 9.43
C SER A 55 -5.58 8.62 8.39
N LEU A 56 -4.49 9.39 8.47
CA LEU A 56 -3.31 9.23 7.61
C LEU A 56 -2.67 7.86 7.84
N ALA A 57 -2.38 7.50 9.09
CA ALA A 57 -1.77 6.22 9.44
C ALA A 57 -2.65 5.01 9.07
N VAL A 58 -3.98 5.14 9.14
CA VAL A 58 -4.91 4.12 8.66
C VAL A 58 -4.83 4.00 7.13
N ALA A 59 -4.84 5.11 6.40
CA ALA A 59 -4.73 5.12 4.95
C ALA A 59 -3.42 4.46 4.49
N ASP A 60 -2.29 4.85 5.10
CA ASP A 60 -0.98 4.26 4.85
C ASP A 60 -0.99 2.75 5.12
N LEU A 61 -1.50 2.31 6.28
CA LEU A 61 -1.57 0.87 6.59
C LEU A 61 -2.37 0.09 5.55
N THR A 62 -3.52 0.60 5.11
CA THR A 62 -4.29 -0.07 4.07
C THR A 62 -3.53 -0.15 2.74
N PHE A 63 -2.83 0.92 2.32
CA PHE A 63 -1.99 0.87 1.11
C PHE A 63 -0.84 -0.11 1.25
N VAL A 64 -0.15 -0.06 2.38
CA VAL A 64 0.99 -0.91 2.67
C VAL A 64 0.57 -2.39 2.65
N VAL A 65 -0.60 -2.75 3.19
CA VAL A 65 -1.18 -4.11 3.12
C VAL A 65 -1.47 -4.57 1.68
N THR A 66 -1.68 -3.65 0.73
CA THR A 66 -1.85 -4.02 -0.69
C THR A 66 -0.54 -4.27 -1.44
N LEU A 67 0.60 -3.77 -0.96
CA LEU A 67 1.93 -3.99 -1.57
C LEU A 67 2.31 -5.47 -1.76
N PRO A 68 2.10 -6.40 -0.81
CA PRO A 68 2.37 -7.82 -1.03
C PRO A 68 1.48 -8.46 -2.12
N LEU A 69 0.27 -7.94 -2.33
CA LEU A 69 -0.56 -8.37 -3.47
C LEU A 69 0.07 -7.92 -4.80
N TRP A 70 0.53 -6.68 -4.88
CA TRP A 70 1.26 -6.17 -6.05
C TRP A 70 2.58 -6.91 -6.29
N ALA A 71 3.32 -7.25 -5.23
CA ALA A 71 4.54 -8.05 -5.34
C ALA A 71 4.26 -9.44 -5.94
N THR A 72 3.17 -10.08 -5.53
CA THR A 72 2.74 -11.38 -6.09
C THR A 72 2.28 -11.24 -7.54
N TYR A 73 1.58 -10.16 -7.87
CA TYR A 73 1.13 -9.84 -9.22
C TYR A 73 2.31 -9.63 -10.19
N THR A 74 3.29 -8.82 -9.81
CA THR A 74 4.51 -8.59 -10.61
C THR A 74 5.39 -9.84 -10.71
N TYR A 75 5.34 -10.73 -9.72
CA TYR A 75 6.05 -12.01 -9.74
C TYR A 75 5.37 -13.05 -10.65
N ARG A 76 4.05 -12.94 -10.86
CA ARG A 76 3.26 -13.85 -11.70
C ARG A 76 3.01 -13.33 -13.12
N ASP A 77 3.93 -12.55 -13.66
CA ASP A 77 3.79 -11.99 -15.01
C ASP A 77 2.45 -11.27 -15.22
N TYR A 78 2.05 -10.45 -14.24
CA TYR A 78 0.84 -9.63 -14.32
C TYR A 78 -0.48 -10.43 -14.31
N ASP A 79 -0.46 -11.65 -13.76
CA ASP A 79 -1.66 -12.43 -13.46
C ASP A 79 -2.14 -12.15 -12.01
N TRP A 80 -3.42 -11.78 -11.85
CA TRP A 80 -4.02 -11.38 -10.57
C TRP A 80 -4.92 -12.49 -9.98
N PRO A 81 -4.42 -13.30 -9.02
CA PRO A 81 -5.18 -14.43 -8.47
C PRO A 81 -6.13 -14.07 -7.31
N PHE A 82 -6.03 -12.85 -6.75
CA PHE A 82 -6.77 -12.45 -5.53
C PHE A 82 -8.21 -11.98 -5.79
N GLY A 83 -8.68 -12.08 -7.03
CA GLY A 83 -10.04 -11.72 -7.43
C GLY A 83 -10.28 -10.20 -7.55
N ALA A 84 -11.45 -9.84 -8.12
CA ALA A 84 -11.79 -8.46 -8.48
C ALA A 84 -11.96 -7.51 -7.28
N PHE A 85 -12.31 -8.03 -6.10
CA PHE A 85 -12.46 -7.24 -4.88
C PHE A 85 -11.11 -6.62 -4.47
N ALA A 86 -10.05 -7.42 -4.42
CA ALA A 86 -8.72 -6.96 -4.04
C ALA A 86 -8.13 -5.97 -5.06
N CYS A 87 -8.44 -6.16 -6.35
CA CYS A 87 -8.05 -5.23 -7.42
C CYS A 87 -8.75 -3.87 -7.27
N LYS A 88 -10.08 -3.84 -7.06
CA LYS A 88 -10.80 -2.59 -6.79
C LYS A 88 -10.35 -1.92 -5.49
N LEU A 89 -10.07 -2.71 -4.46
CA LEU A 89 -9.62 -2.21 -3.18
C LEU A 89 -8.23 -1.57 -3.30
N SER A 90 -7.29 -2.17 -4.02
CA SER A 90 -5.96 -1.58 -4.22
C SER A 90 -6.03 -0.26 -4.99
N SER A 91 -6.79 -0.19 -6.09
CA SER A 91 -7.00 1.05 -6.82
C SER A 91 -7.63 2.12 -5.93
N TYR A 92 -8.67 1.78 -5.16
CA TYR A 92 -9.33 2.71 -4.26
C TYR A 92 -8.39 3.24 -3.18
N LEU A 93 -7.53 2.38 -2.61
CA LEU A 93 -6.59 2.74 -1.54
C LEU A 93 -5.45 3.64 -2.01
N ILE A 94 -5.04 3.54 -3.27
CA ILE A 94 -4.10 4.49 -3.89
C ILE A 94 -4.75 5.88 -3.94
N PHE A 95 -6.00 5.97 -4.40
CA PHE A 95 -6.73 7.23 -4.40
C PHE A 95 -6.91 7.79 -2.99
N VAL A 96 -7.29 6.96 -2.01
CA VAL A 96 -7.44 7.40 -0.62
C VAL A 96 -6.14 7.93 -0.03
N ASN A 97 -4.98 7.28 -0.30
CA ASN A 97 -3.69 7.84 0.12
C ASN A 97 -3.37 9.16 -0.56
N MET A 98 -3.65 9.27 -1.86
CA MET A 98 -3.43 10.50 -2.61
C MET A 98 -4.26 11.67 -2.08
N TYR A 99 -5.52 11.42 -1.67
CA TYR A 99 -6.39 12.44 -1.09
C TYR A 99 -6.13 12.71 0.39
N ALA A 100 -5.66 11.71 1.16
CA ALA A 100 -5.32 11.89 2.57
C ALA A 100 -3.99 12.65 2.78
N SER A 101 -3.10 12.61 1.79
CA SER A 101 -1.84 13.36 1.79
C SER A 101 -1.99 14.84 1.41
N VAL A 102 -3.16 15.27 0.92
CA VAL A 102 -3.46 16.66 0.51
C VAL A 102 -4.19 17.41 1.61
#